data_AF-A0A2W7NDE0-F1
#
_entry.id   AF-A0A2W7NDE0-F1
#
_cell.length_a   1.000
_cell.length_b   1.000
_cell.length_c   1.000
_cell.angle_alpha   90.00
_cell.angle_beta   90.00
_cell.angle_gamma   90.00
#
_symmetry.space_group_name_H-M   'P 1'
#
loop_
_entity.id
_entity.type
_entity.pdbx_description
1 polymer ?
#
loop_
_entity_poly.entity_id
_entity_poly.type
_entity_poly.pdbx_seq_one_letter_code
_entity_poly.pdbx_strand_id
1 'polypeptide(L)' 'MKLPRDIDAAQLTKALRQFNYNPTRQTGSHIRLTSDINGQHHITIPNHTPLKIGTLNAILSDVANHLGLSKQELINRLF' A
#
# COMPACT_ATOMS: atom_id res chain seq x y z
N MET A 1 -15.21 9.60 -2.80
CA MET A 1 -14.27 8.90 -3.69
C MET A 1 -14.55 7.40 -3.65
N LYS A 2 -14.50 6.69 -4.78
CA LYS A 2 -14.68 5.24 -4.85
C LYS A 2 -13.32 4.54 -4.68
N LEU A 3 -13.19 3.68 -3.67
CA LEU A 3 -12.00 2.83 -3.56
C LEU A 3 -12.05 1.69 -4.58
N PRO A 4 -10.90 1.28 -5.14
CA PRO A 4 -10.83 0.04 -5.90
C PRO A 4 -11.21 -1.14 -4.98
N ARG A 5 -11.95 -2.09 -5.53
CA ARG A 5 -12.38 -3.31 -4.83
C ARG A 5 -11.61 -4.49 -5.38
N ASP A 6 -11.62 -5.58 -4.62
CA ASP A 6 -11.00 -6.85 -5.02
C ASP A 6 -9.50 -6.76 -5.32
N ILE A 7 -8.83 -5.77 -4.71
CA ILE A 7 -7.38 -5.63 -4.76
C ILE A 7 -6.74 -6.67 -3.84
N ASP A 8 -5.89 -7.52 -4.40
CA ASP A 8 -5.08 -8.45 -3.62
C ASP A 8 -3.75 -7.81 -3.15
N ALA A 9 -3.08 -8.51 -2.22
CA ALA A 9 -1.81 -8.06 -1.67
C ALA A 9 -0.71 -7.91 -2.74
N ALA A 10 -0.71 -8.77 -3.77
CA ALA A 10 0.31 -8.77 -4.82
C ALA A 10 0.14 -7.57 -5.76
N GLN A 11 -1.10 -7.26 -6.14
CA GLN A 11 -1.49 -6.09 -6.92
C GLN A 11 -1.12 -4.81 -6.18
N LEU A 12 -1.49 -4.69 -4.89
CA LEU A 12 -1.13 -3.52 -4.09
C LEU A 12 0.39 -3.37 -3.96
N THR A 13 1.10 -4.46 -3.66
CA THR A 13 2.57 -4.46 -3.55
C THR A 13 3.22 -4.01 -4.86
N LYS A 14 2.75 -4.52 -6.00
CA LYS A 14 3.27 -4.15 -7.32
C LYS A 14 3.01 -2.68 -7.62
N ALA A 15 1.80 -2.18 -7.35
CA ALA A 15 1.43 -0.79 -7.61
C ALA A 15 2.26 0.19 -6.76
N LEU A 16 2.55 -0.16 -5.50
CA LEU A 16 3.30 0.69 -4.58
C LEU A 16 4.81 0.77 -4.89
N ARG A 17 5.36 -0.11 -5.74
CA ARG A 17 6.76 -0.03 -6.17
C ARG A 17 7.09 1.29 -6.89
N GLN A 18 6.10 1.92 -7.55
CA GLN A 18 6.32 3.24 -8.18
C GLN A 18 6.63 4.35 -7.17
N PHE A 19 6.29 4.14 -5.90
CA PHE A 19 6.64 5.00 -4.77
C PHE A 19 7.76 4.40 -3.90
N ASN A 20 8.60 3.56 -4.52
CA ASN A 20 9.75 2.88 -3.91
C ASN A 20 9.42 2.00 -2.69
N TYR A 21 8.16 1.60 -2.51
CA TYR A 21 7.82 0.58 -1.51
C TYR A 21 8.22 -0.80 -1.99
N ASN A 22 9.26 -1.36 -1.38
CA ASN A 22 9.80 -2.68 -1.72
C ASN A 22 9.66 -3.65 -0.54
N PRO A 23 9.35 -4.94 -0.79
CA PRO A 23 9.32 -5.94 0.27
C PRO A 23 10.68 -6.05 0.96
N THR A 24 10.71 -5.88 2.28
CA THR A 24 11.94 -6.01 3.09
C THR A 24 11.91 -7.18 4.05
N ARG A 25 10.70 -7.66 4.41
CA ARG A 25 10.53 -8.80 5.32
C ARG A 25 9.16 -9.43 5.11
N GLN A 26 9.08 -10.73 5.33
CA GLN A 26 7.81 -11.43 5.49
C GLN A 26 7.83 -12.26 6.77
N THR A 27 6.71 -12.30 7.49
CA THR A 27 6.53 -13.18 8.64
C THR A 27 5.11 -13.71 8.65
N GLY A 28 5.00 -15.03 8.56
CA GLY A 28 3.71 -15.69 8.31
C GLY A 28 3.06 -15.10 7.06
N SER A 29 1.79 -14.74 7.19
CA SER A 29 0.99 -14.14 6.13
C SER A 29 1.15 -12.61 6.01
N HIS A 30 2.13 -11.96 6.66
CA HIS A 30 2.28 -10.50 6.58
C HIS A 30 3.59 -10.11 5.89
N ILE A 31 3.49 -9.19 4.92
CA ILE A 31 4.61 -8.66 4.14
C ILE A 31 4.86 -7.21 4.58
N ARG A 32 6.09 -6.89 4.96
CA ARG A 32 6.52 -5.51 5.22
C ARG A 32 7.11 -4.92 3.94
N LEU A 33 6.56 -3.79 3.50
CA LEU A 33 7.17 -2.95 2.48
C LEU A 33 7.87 -1.75 3.14
N THR A 34 9.01 -1.34 2.59
CA THR A 34 9.74 -0.14 3.01
C THR A 34 9.89 0.79 1.83
N SER A 35 9.66 2.08 2.04
CA SER A 35 10.08 3.15 1.14
C SER A 35 11.07 4.05 1.87
N ASP A 36 12.03 4.61 1.13
CA ASP A 36 12.98 5.60 1.61
C ASP A 36 12.73 6.99 0.98
N ILE A 37 11.63 7.16 0.23
CA ILE A 37 11.20 8.47 -0.31
C ILE A 37 10.67 9.31 0.83
N ASN A 38 11.07 10.58 0.93
CA ASN A 38 10.64 11.49 2.01
C ASN A 38 10.93 10.95 3.41
N GLY A 39 12.02 10.20 3.56
CA GLY A 39 12.40 9.50 4.79
C GLY A 39 11.96 8.04 4.77
N GLN A 40 12.46 7.26 5.73
CA GLN A 40 12.12 5.84 5.81
C GLN A 40 10.69 5.65 6.34
N HIS A 41 9.90 4.85 5.62
CA HIS A 41 8.54 4.50 6.00
C HIS A 41 8.25 3.03 5.76
N HIS A 42 7.48 2.42 6.66
CA HIS A 42 7.15 1.01 6.61
C HIS A 42 5.66 0.80 6.66
N ILE A 43 5.17 -0.05 5.77
CA ILE A 43 3.78 -0.54 5.82
C ILE A 43 3.76 -2.05 5.88
N THR A 44 2.72 -2.61 6.49
CA THR A 44 2.51 -4.05 6.55
C THR A 44 1.23 -4.42 5.80
N ILE A 45 1.35 -5.34 4.84
CA ILE A 45 0.24 -5.83 4.03
C ILE A 45 -0.01 -7.30 4.40
N PRO A 46 -1.24 -7.68 4.79
CA PRO A 46 -1.60 -9.09 4.91
C PRO A 46 -1.67 -9.71 3.50
N ASN A 47 -0.98 -10.82 3.30
CA ASN A 47 -0.86 -11.57 2.05
C ASN A 47 -2.12 -12.40 1.77
N HIS A 48 -3.27 -11.74 1.69
CA HIS A 48 -4.58 -12.35 1.42
C HIS A 48 -5.17 -11.81 0.11
N THR A 49 -6.09 -12.57 -0.46
CA THR A 49 -6.78 -12.28 -1.73
C THR A 49 -8.31 -12.42 -1.54
N PRO A 50 -9.11 -11.34 -1.66
CA PRO A 50 -8.72 -9.93 -1.72
C PRO A 50 -8.39 -9.36 -0.33
N LEU A 51 -7.74 -8.20 -0.30
CA LEU A 51 -7.63 -7.41 0.92
C LEU A 51 -9.02 -6.91 1.34
N LYS A 52 -9.33 -7.00 2.64
CA LYS A 52 -10.53 -6.37 3.18
C LYS A 52 -10.49 -4.87 2.89
N ILE A 53 -11.62 -4.30 2.46
CA ILE A 53 -11.69 -2.89 2.05
C ILE A 53 -11.23 -1.91 3.14
N GLY A 54 -11.50 -2.23 4.41
CA GLY A 54 -11.02 -1.44 5.55
C GLY A 54 -9.49 -1.45 5.68
N THR A 55 -8.87 -2.62 5.49
CA THR A 55 -7.41 -2.78 5.49
C THR A 55 -6.77 -2.03 4.33
N LEU A 56 -7.32 -2.18 3.12
CA LEU A 56 -6.85 -1.44 1.95
C LEU A 56 -6.96 0.08 2.18
N ASN A 57 -8.09 0.55 2.71
CA ASN A 57 -8.31 1.97 3.00
C ASN A 57 -7.32 2.52 4.04
N ALA A 58 -7.01 1.75 5.08
CA ALA A 58 -6.05 2.14 6.10
C ALA A 58 -4.64 2.27 5.50
N ILE A 59 -4.19 1.26 4.75
CA ILE A 59 -2.88 1.28 4.09
C ILE A 59 -2.76 2.47 3.12
N LEU A 60 -3.78 2.70 2.28
CA LEU A 60 -3.76 3.82 1.33
C LEU A 60 -3.76 5.19 2.01
N SER A 61 -4.44 5.31 3.17
CA SER A 61 -4.43 6.56 3.94
C SER A 61 -3.05 6.82 4.55
N ASP A 62 -2.41 5.79 5.09
CA ASP A 62 -1.07 5.85 5.67
C ASP A 62 0.00 6.22 4.63
N VAL A 63 -0.01 5.53 3.48
CA VAL A 63 0.89 5.84 2.36
C VAL A 63 0.66 7.26 1.83
N ALA A 64 -0.59 7.69 1.68
CA ALA A 64 -0.89 9.04 1.18
C ALA A 64 -0.36 10.12 2.13
N ASN A 65 -0.54 9.93 3.44
CA ASN A 65 -0.03 10.84 4.46
C ASN A 65 1.51 10.93 4.41
N HIS A 66 2.20 9.80 4.31
CA HIS A 66 3.66 9.79 4.22
C HIS A 66 4.19 10.47 2.94
N LEU A 67 3.52 10.28 1.82
CA LEU A 67 3.89 10.92 0.55
C LEU A 67 3.46 12.39 0.45
N GLY A 68 2.69 12.90 1.42
CA GLY A 68 2.12 14.25 1.37
C GLY A 68 1.09 14.43 0.24
N LEU A 69 0.46 13.34 -0.20
CA LEU A 69 -0.53 13.35 -1.28
C LEU A 69 -1.95 13.23 -0.71
N SER A 70 -2.94 13.70 -1.47
CA SER A 70 -4.31 13.30 -1.17
C SER A 70 -4.49 11.81 -1.46
N LYS A 71 -5.33 11.12 -0.67
CA LYS A 71 -5.64 9.70 -0.92
C LYS A 71 -6.25 9.46 -2.31
N GLN A 72 -6.98 10.44 -2.83
CA GLN A 72 -7.57 10.36 -4.17
C GLN A 72 -6.51 10.41 -5.26
N GLU A 73 -5.55 11.32 -5.12
CA GLU A 73 -4.41 11.40 -6.03
C GLU A 73 -3.56 10.13 -6.00
N LEU A 74 -3.29 9.58 -4.79
CA LEU A 74 -2.55 8.33 -4.66
C LEU A 74 -3.22 7.19 -5.42
N ILE A 75 -4.52 7.01 -5.24
CA ILE A 75 -5.26 5.92 -5.89
C ILE A 75 -5.26 6.09 -7.42
N ASN A 76 -5.46 7.30 -7.94
CA ASN A 76 -5.41 7.56 -9.39
C ASN A 76 -4.03 7.28 -10.01
N ARG A 77 -2.96 7.36 -9.22
CA ARG A 77 -1.61 6.97 -9.66
C ARG A 77 -1.37 5.46 -9.55
N LEU A 78 -2.05 4.78 -8.62
CA LEU A 78 -1.92 3.34 -8.40
C LEU A 78 -2.78 2.49 -9.34
N PHE A 79 -3.97 2.96 -9.72
CA PHE A 79 -5.01 2.23 -10.46
C PHE A 79 -5.71 3.13 -11.47
#